data_AF-A0A1S9MH78-F1
#
_entry.id   AF-A0A1S9MH78-F1
#
_cell.length_a   1.000
_cell.length_b   1.000
_cell.length_c   1.000
_cell.angle_alpha   90.00
_cell.angle_beta   90.00
_cell.angle_gamma   90.00
#
_symmetry.space_group_name_H-M   'P 1'
#
loop_
_entity.id
_entity.type
_entity.pdbx_description
1 polymer ?
#
loop_
_entity_poly.entity_id
_entity_poly.type
_entity_poly.pdbx_seq_one_letter_code
_entity_poly.pdbx_strand_id
1 'polypeptide(L)'
;MARLDQELVSRGLARSRTHAAKLIADGKVSSGGSVLAKAAQQVSEETEIDVQAHAEDVYVSRAGHKLAGALAAFPSVVVEGKRCLDAGASTGGFTDVLLRQGAAHVVAVDVGHDQLVPSLRNDPRVAVHEGLNVRYMTPEQIGGPAALTVADLSFISLTLVLHPLAACTEPGGDLVLMVKPQFEVGKERLSRTGVVTSDHERRRAVAQVAQAAVDAGLELCGLAPSPLPGQDGNVEYFLWIRRRMQVDLPKIEERDEEVAALMERIWTTH
;
A
#
# COMPACT_ATOMS: atom_id res chain seq x y z
N MET A 1 25.53 24.96 21.40
CA MET A 1 24.10 25.24 21.12
C MET A 1 23.89 25.03 19.63
N ALA A 2 22.96 24.16 19.28
CA ALA A 2 22.61 23.85 17.90
C ALA A 2 21.18 24.32 17.61
N ARG A 3 20.86 24.49 16.33
CA ARG A 3 19.47 24.77 15.93
C ARG A 3 18.62 23.53 16.17
N LEU A 4 17.38 23.72 16.61
CA LEU A 4 16.43 22.64 16.89
C LEU A 4 16.25 21.68 15.70
N ASP A 5 16.18 22.20 14.46
CA ASP A 5 16.08 21.38 13.25
C ASP A 5 17.29 20.46 13.01
N GLN A 6 18.49 20.90 13.39
CA GLN A 6 19.72 20.12 13.31
C GLN A 6 19.82 19.13 14.47
N GLU A 7 19.45 19.57 15.66
CA GLU A 7 19.50 18.77 16.87
C GLU A 7 18.57 17.55 16.78
N LEU A 8 17.35 17.73 16.24
CA LEU A 8 16.42 16.63 16.00
C LEU A 8 17.00 15.56 15.06
N VAL A 9 17.76 15.97 14.05
CA VAL A 9 18.42 15.03 13.13
C VAL A 9 19.60 14.35 13.81
N SER A 10 20.43 15.11 14.52
CA SER A 10 21.60 14.61 15.26
C SER A 10 21.21 13.53 16.27
N ARG A 11 20.07 13.71 16.95
CA ARG A 11 19.54 12.76 17.94
C ARG A 11 18.72 11.61 17.33
N GLY A 12 18.60 11.54 16.02
CA GLY A 12 17.77 10.53 15.34
C GLY A 12 16.26 10.70 15.54
N LEU A 13 15.81 11.84 16.09
CA LEU A 13 14.40 12.19 16.29
C LEU A 13 13.73 12.68 14.99
N ALA A 14 14.51 12.96 13.94
CA ALA A 14 14.02 13.25 12.60
C ALA A 14 14.98 12.72 11.52
N ARG A 15 14.43 12.08 10.47
CA ARG A 15 15.22 11.51 9.35
C ARG A 15 15.94 12.51 8.44
N SER A 16 15.55 13.79 8.48
CA SER A 16 16.20 14.86 7.70
C SER A 16 15.85 16.23 8.27
N ARG A 17 16.61 17.27 7.88
CA ARG A 17 16.31 18.65 8.32
C ARG A 17 14.95 19.15 7.84
N THR A 18 14.53 18.74 6.65
CA THR A 18 13.20 19.06 6.11
C THR A 18 12.11 18.38 6.94
N HIS A 19 12.34 17.13 7.37
CA HIS A 19 11.43 16.42 8.25
C HIS A 19 11.33 17.09 9.63
N ALA A 20 12.48 17.45 10.21
CA ALA A 20 12.54 18.18 11.47
C ALA A 20 11.77 19.51 11.41
N ALA A 21 11.95 20.29 10.33
CA ALA A 21 11.23 21.54 10.15
C ALA A 21 9.70 21.35 10.07
N LYS A 22 9.24 20.26 9.44
CA LYS A 22 7.82 19.90 9.38
C LYS A 22 7.27 19.56 10.77
N LEU A 23 7.94 18.68 11.51
CA LEU A 23 7.54 18.31 12.89
C LEU A 23 7.40 19.54 13.80
N ILE A 24 8.32 20.49 13.67
CA ILE A 24 8.30 21.76 14.41
C ILE A 24 7.11 22.63 13.99
N ALA A 25 6.87 22.76 12.68
CA ALA A 25 5.74 23.54 12.16
C ALA A 25 4.38 22.96 12.56
N ASP A 26 4.29 21.63 12.65
CA ASP A 26 3.08 20.90 13.04
C ASP A 26 2.87 20.87 14.57
N GLY A 27 3.73 21.56 15.34
CA GLY A 27 3.64 21.66 16.80
C GLY A 27 3.93 20.35 17.53
N LYS A 28 4.69 19.45 16.91
CA LYS A 28 4.95 18.09 17.40
C LYS A 28 6.21 17.95 18.24
N VAL A 29 7.01 19.00 18.32
CA VAL A 29 8.24 19.01 19.09
C VAL A 29 8.00 19.79 20.38
N SER A 30 8.36 19.23 21.52
CA SER A 30 8.18 19.85 22.83
C SER A 30 9.36 19.59 23.76
N SER A 31 9.49 20.41 24.79
CA SER A 31 10.46 20.24 25.89
C SER A 31 9.78 20.63 27.19
N GLY A 32 9.76 19.73 28.18
CA GLY A 32 9.10 19.97 29.47
C GLY A 32 7.63 20.38 29.34
N GLY A 33 6.89 19.79 28.38
CA GLY A 33 5.48 20.10 28.13
C GLY A 33 5.21 21.38 27.33
N SER A 34 6.25 22.11 26.89
CA SER A 34 6.10 23.32 26.07
C SER A 34 6.45 23.05 24.61
N VAL A 35 5.56 23.42 23.68
CA VAL A 35 5.77 23.23 22.23
C VAL A 35 6.86 24.17 21.71
N LEU A 36 7.83 23.60 21.00
CA LEU A 36 8.91 24.30 20.34
C LEU A 36 8.51 24.59 18.89
N ALA A 37 8.22 25.86 18.56
CA ALA A 37 7.62 26.25 17.28
C ALA A 37 8.61 26.83 16.25
N LYS A 38 9.90 26.96 16.58
CA LYS A 38 10.89 27.62 15.72
C LYS A 38 12.05 26.69 15.37
N ALA A 39 12.19 26.35 14.09
CA ALA A 39 13.28 25.50 13.59
C ALA A 39 14.68 26.03 13.91
N ALA A 40 14.83 27.36 13.89
CA ALA A 40 16.10 28.03 14.18
C ALA A 40 16.33 28.28 15.69
N GLN A 41 15.41 27.85 16.56
CA GLN A 41 15.57 27.98 18.01
C GLN A 41 16.84 27.26 18.45
N GLN A 42 17.63 27.92 19.31
CA GLN A 42 18.84 27.34 19.88
C GLN A 42 18.47 26.42 21.03
N VAL A 43 19.00 25.20 21.01
CA VAL A 43 18.86 24.20 22.08
C VAL A 43 20.24 23.69 22.50
N SER A 44 20.35 23.28 23.76
CA SER A 44 21.54 22.60 24.28
C SER A 44 21.41 21.09 24.08
N GLU A 45 22.53 20.38 24.08
CA GLU A 45 22.54 18.91 24.06
C GLU A 45 21.77 18.32 25.25
N GLU A 46 21.78 19.01 26.40
CA GLU A 46 21.07 18.61 27.62
C GLU A 46 19.56 18.91 27.61
N THR A 47 19.06 19.68 26.63
CA THR A 47 17.63 20.00 26.55
C THR A 47 16.85 18.70 26.29
N GLU A 48 15.94 18.30 27.17
CA GLU A 48 15.04 17.17 26.89
C GLU A 48 14.08 17.55 25.75
N ILE A 49 14.06 16.76 24.68
CA ILE A 49 13.24 17.03 23.49
C ILE A 49 12.34 15.81 23.28
N ASP A 50 11.03 16.03 23.37
CA ASP A 50 10.00 15.06 23.05
C ASP A 50 9.42 15.37 21.68
N VAL A 51 9.38 14.37 20.81
CA VAL A 51 8.68 14.44 19.51
C VAL A 51 7.44 13.56 19.58
N GLN A 52 6.27 14.18 19.47
CA GLN A 52 5.03 13.44 19.24
C GLN A 52 5.17 12.68 17.93
N ALA A 53 5.12 11.35 17.99
CA ALA A 53 5.17 10.49 16.82
C ALA A 53 4.15 10.99 15.78
N HIS A 54 4.63 11.33 14.59
CA HIS A 54 3.73 11.69 13.50
C HIS A 54 3.01 10.43 13.04
N ALA A 55 1.75 10.57 12.56
CA ALA A 55 1.11 9.46 11.87
C ALA A 55 2.03 9.00 10.72
N GLU A 56 2.58 9.93 9.92
CA GLU A 56 3.55 9.64 8.84
C GLU A 56 4.91 9.03 9.28
N ASP A 57 5.20 8.92 10.59
CA ASP A 57 6.44 8.33 11.12
C ASP A 57 6.30 6.83 11.45
N VAL A 58 5.09 6.26 11.33
CA VAL A 58 4.89 4.85 11.65
C VAL A 58 5.49 3.94 10.59
N TYR A 59 5.50 4.36 9.31
CA TYR A 59 5.98 3.51 8.22
C TYR A 59 7.03 4.21 7.34
N VAL A 60 7.88 3.41 6.69
CA VAL A 60 8.96 3.93 5.82
C VAL A 60 8.47 4.84 4.68
N SER A 61 7.19 4.74 4.29
CA SER A 61 6.59 5.59 3.27
C SER A 61 5.08 5.82 3.46
N ARG A 62 4.54 6.83 2.76
CA ARG A 62 3.09 7.10 2.70
C ARG A 62 2.27 5.89 2.24
N ALA A 63 2.86 4.99 1.45
CA ALA A 63 2.18 3.78 1.01
C ALA A 63 1.86 2.87 2.21
N GLY A 64 2.71 2.81 3.23
CA GLY A 64 2.44 2.02 4.44
C GLY A 64 1.12 2.41 5.13
N HIS A 65 0.82 3.71 5.20
CA HIS A 65 -0.47 4.19 5.73
C HIS A 65 -1.68 3.71 4.92
N LYS A 66 -1.52 3.56 3.61
CA LYS A 66 -2.60 3.09 2.73
C LYS A 66 -2.92 1.63 3.04
N LEU A 67 -1.90 0.75 3.09
CA LEU A 67 -2.12 -0.66 3.42
C LEU A 67 -2.62 -0.84 4.86
N ALA A 68 -2.09 -0.10 5.82
CA ALA A 68 -2.57 -0.14 7.20
C ALA A 68 -4.06 0.22 7.29
N GLY A 69 -4.51 1.24 6.56
CA GLY A 69 -5.92 1.59 6.47
C GLY A 69 -6.77 0.52 5.76
N ALA A 70 -6.25 -0.11 4.72
CA ALA A 70 -6.92 -1.21 4.03
C ALA A 70 -7.12 -2.42 4.95
N LEU A 71 -6.09 -2.83 5.69
CA LEU A 71 -6.18 -3.94 6.65
C LEU A 71 -7.13 -3.62 7.81
N ALA A 72 -7.19 -2.36 8.26
CA ALA A 72 -8.18 -1.92 9.23
C ALA A 72 -9.62 -1.96 8.68
N ALA A 73 -9.81 -1.64 7.40
CA ALA A 73 -11.11 -1.73 6.72
C ALA A 73 -11.52 -3.19 6.44
N PHE A 74 -10.57 -4.12 6.35
CA PHE A 74 -10.78 -5.54 6.09
C PHE A 74 -10.28 -6.41 7.25
N PRO A 75 -10.93 -6.38 8.43
CA PRO A 75 -10.45 -7.06 9.64
C PRO A 75 -10.39 -8.59 9.52
N SER A 76 -11.00 -9.17 8.48
CA SER A 76 -10.90 -10.60 8.17
C SER A 76 -9.59 -10.98 7.46
N VAL A 77 -8.82 -10.00 6.96
CA VAL A 77 -7.51 -10.24 6.35
C VAL A 77 -6.47 -10.32 7.47
N VAL A 78 -6.04 -11.55 7.76
CA VAL A 78 -5.02 -11.82 8.78
C VAL A 78 -3.62 -11.76 8.14
N VAL A 79 -2.67 -11.07 8.79
CA VAL A 79 -1.25 -11.03 8.38
C VAL A 79 -0.37 -11.91 9.28
N GLU A 80 -0.69 -11.97 10.57
CA GLU A 80 0.13 -12.62 11.59
C GLU A 80 0.49 -14.07 11.22
N GLY A 81 1.77 -14.40 11.34
CA GLY A 81 2.31 -15.73 11.05
C GLY A 81 2.34 -16.13 9.58
N LYS A 82 1.83 -15.29 8.66
CA LYS A 82 1.75 -15.65 7.24
C LYS A 82 3.03 -15.35 6.49
N ARG A 83 3.24 -16.12 5.42
CA ARG A 83 4.11 -15.72 4.30
C ARG A 83 3.33 -14.77 3.40
N CYS A 84 3.87 -13.57 3.20
CA CYS A 84 3.26 -12.51 2.41
C CYS A 84 4.06 -12.23 1.15
N LEU A 85 3.37 -11.76 0.11
CA LEU A 85 3.96 -11.21 -1.10
C LEU A 85 3.60 -9.72 -1.19
N ASP A 86 4.61 -8.87 -1.28
CA ASP A 86 4.49 -7.43 -1.60
C ASP A 86 4.89 -7.22 -3.07
N ALA A 87 3.89 -7.12 -3.96
CA ALA A 87 4.08 -6.96 -5.39
C ALA A 87 4.12 -5.46 -5.76
N GLY A 88 5.32 -4.96 -6.06
CA GLY A 88 5.60 -3.53 -6.23
C GLY A 88 6.10 -2.87 -4.95
N ALA A 89 7.05 -3.52 -4.25
CA ALA A 89 7.49 -3.12 -2.92
C ALA A 89 8.09 -1.70 -2.86
N SER A 90 8.73 -1.26 -3.94
CA SER A 90 9.42 0.02 -4.06
C SER A 90 10.30 0.33 -2.84
N THR A 91 10.03 1.44 -2.13
CA THR A 91 10.74 1.80 -0.89
C THR A 91 10.44 0.91 0.31
N GLY A 92 9.41 0.06 0.24
CA GLY A 92 9.06 -0.94 1.24
C GLY A 92 7.90 -0.57 2.17
N GLY A 93 7.04 0.37 1.77
CA GLY A 93 5.93 0.84 2.61
C GLY A 93 4.99 -0.28 3.03
N PHE A 94 4.60 -1.15 2.10
CA PHE A 94 3.72 -2.29 2.37
C PHE A 94 4.47 -3.39 3.12
N THR A 95 5.70 -3.73 2.70
CA THR A 95 6.60 -4.64 3.43
C THR A 95 6.72 -4.29 4.92
N ASP A 96 6.95 -3.01 5.27
CA ASP A 96 7.06 -2.56 6.67
C ASP A 96 5.77 -2.81 7.46
N VAL A 97 4.60 -2.52 6.86
CA VAL A 97 3.30 -2.80 7.48
C VAL A 97 3.14 -4.29 7.76
N LEU A 98 3.46 -5.14 6.77
CA LEU A 98 3.32 -6.60 6.92
C LEU A 98 4.20 -7.14 8.05
N LEU A 99 5.47 -6.71 8.11
CA LEU A 99 6.40 -7.12 9.16
C LEU A 99 5.94 -6.69 10.56
N ARG A 100 5.38 -5.48 10.69
CA ARG A 100 4.84 -4.95 11.95
C ARG A 100 3.55 -5.64 12.38
N GLN A 101 2.75 -6.10 11.42
CA GLN A 101 1.54 -6.90 11.64
C GLN A 101 1.84 -8.39 11.83
N GLY A 102 3.12 -8.76 12.03
CA GLY A 102 3.52 -10.11 12.42
C GLY A 102 3.67 -11.09 11.27
N ALA A 103 3.85 -10.64 10.02
CA ALA A 103 4.20 -11.55 8.93
C ALA A 103 5.44 -12.38 9.29
N ALA A 104 5.35 -13.70 9.08
CA ALA A 104 6.47 -14.60 9.31
C ALA A 104 7.57 -14.43 8.26
N HIS A 105 7.16 -14.09 7.03
CA HIS A 105 8.07 -13.85 5.91
C HIS A 105 7.41 -12.91 4.88
N VAL A 106 8.16 -12.04 4.25
CA VAL A 106 7.70 -11.15 3.17
C VAL A 106 8.58 -11.31 1.95
N VAL A 107 8.00 -11.69 0.82
CA VAL A 107 8.64 -11.61 -0.49
C VAL A 107 8.36 -10.21 -1.05
N ALA A 108 9.38 -9.37 -1.13
CA ALA A 108 9.31 -8.03 -1.70
C ALA A 108 9.74 -8.07 -3.17
N VAL A 109 8.78 -7.92 -4.09
CA VAL A 109 9.02 -7.96 -5.54
C VAL A 109 8.96 -6.55 -6.10
N ASP A 110 9.94 -6.17 -6.91
CA ASP A 110 9.90 -4.93 -7.68
C ASP A 110 10.56 -5.09 -9.06
N VAL A 111 10.14 -4.27 -10.03
CA VAL A 111 10.77 -4.21 -11.35
C VAL A 111 12.00 -3.30 -11.36
N GLY A 112 12.07 -2.35 -10.42
CA GLY A 112 13.23 -1.52 -10.17
C GLY A 112 14.34 -2.23 -9.42
N HIS A 113 15.43 -1.50 -9.19
CA HIS A 113 16.60 -1.93 -8.42
C HIS A 113 16.93 -0.91 -7.34
N ASP A 114 17.49 -1.40 -6.23
CA ASP A 114 18.00 -0.63 -5.09
C ASP A 114 16.98 0.35 -4.48
N GLN A 115 15.69 0.04 -4.56
CA GLN A 115 14.63 0.92 -4.05
C GLN A 115 14.31 0.66 -2.58
N LEU A 116 14.34 -0.62 -2.16
CA LEU A 116 13.96 -1.02 -0.81
C LEU A 116 14.95 -0.46 0.22
N VAL A 117 14.45 0.18 1.27
CA VAL A 117 15.31 0.80 2.28
C VAL A 117 16.19 -0.24 2.99
N PRO A 118 17.43 0.12 3.41
CA PRO A 118 18.39 -0.84 3.96
C PRO A 118 17.87 -1.61 5.19
N SER A 119 17.06 -0.98 6.05
CA SER A 119 16.50 -1.63 7.24
C SER A 119 15.59 -2.81 6.89
N LEU A 120 14.77 -2.68 5.85
CA LEU A 120 13.88 -3.74 5.39
C LEU A 120 14.63 -4.77 4.55
N ARG A 121 15.55 -4.33 3.70
CA ARG A 121 16.38 -5.24 2.88
C ARG A 121 17.19 -6.21 3.75
N ASN A 122 17.66 -5.75 4.90
CA ASN A 122 18.48 -6.54 5.81
C ASN A 122 17.66 -7.28 6.89
N ASP A 123 16.33 -7.16 6.91
CA ASP A 123 15.49 -7.93 7.83
C ASP A 123 15.49 -9.41 7.40
N PRO A 124 15.82 -10.36 8.29
CA PRO A 124 15.93 -11.78 7.94
C PRO A 124 14.61 -12.41 7.48
N ARG A 125 13.47 -11.74 7.69
CA ARG A 125 12.15 -12.18 7.22
C ARG A 125 11.84 -11.70 5.79
N VAL A 126 12.69 -10.90 5.17
CA VAL A 126 12.44 -10.30 3.85
C VAL A 126 13.30 -10.97 2.78
N ALA A 127 12.64 -11.50 1.74
CA ALA A 127 13.29 -11.92 0.50
C ALA A 127 13.07 -10.86 -0.58
N VAL A 128 14.15 -10.30 -1.12
CA VAL A 128 14.09 -9.22 -2.11
C VAL A 128 14.27 -9.78 -3.52
N HIS A 129 13.31 -9.51 -4.40
CA HIS A 129 13.31 -9.90 -5.81
C HIS A 129 13.18 -8.67 -6.70
N GLU A 130 14.33 -8.13 -7.13
CA GLU A 130 14.42 -6.93 -7.98
C GLU A 130 14.56 -7.29 -9.46
N GLY A 131 14.18 -6.37 -10.35
CA GLY A 131 14.14 -6.62 -11.80
C GLY A 131 13.08 -7.64 -12.23
N LEU A 132 12.19 -8.05 -11.33
CA LEU A 132 11.15 -9.05 -11.59
C LEU A 132 9.83 -8.37 -11.95
N ASN A 133 9.39 -8.56 -13.19
CA ASN A 133 8.12 -8.02 -13.64
C ASN A 133 6.96 -8.93 -13.20
N VAL A 134 6.10 -8.42 -12.32
CA VAL A 134 4.91 -9.11 -11.80
C VAL A 134 4.02 -9.70 -12.89
N ARG A 135 3.95 -9.08 -14.08
CA ARG A 135 3.18 -9.60 -15.23
C ARG A 135 3.60 -11.00 -15.67
N TYR A 136 4.87 -11.34 -15.48
CA TYR A 136 5.47 -12.61 -15.90
C TYR A 136 5.97 -13.43 -14.70
N MET A 137 5.61 -13.02 -13.48
CA MET A 137 6.04 -13.65 -12.25
C MET A 137 5.36 -15.01 -12.07
N THR A 138 6.14 -16.01 -11.68
CA THR A 138 5.64 -17.34 -11.31
C THR A 138 5.92 -17.64 -9.83
N PRO A 139 5.18 -18.59 -9.21
CA PRO A 139 5.41 -18.98 -7.83
C PRO A 139 6.84 -19.45 -7.57
N GLU A 140 7.45 -20.15 -8.53
CA GLU A 140 8.80 -20.71 -8.39
C GLU A 140 9.85 -19.61 -8.25
N GLN A 141 9.70 -18.51 -8.99
CA GLN A 141 10.63 -17.37 -8.95
C GLN A 141 10.67 -16.67 -7.59
N ILE A 142 9.59 -16.79 -6.81
CA ILE A 142 9.48 -16.20 -5.47
C ILE A 142 9.61 -17.23 -4.34
N GLY A 143 9.90 -18.51 -4.66
CA GLY A 143 10.03 -19.58 -3.66
C GLY A 143 8.70 -20.13 -3.13
N GLY A 144 7.65 -20.09 -3.95
CA GLY A 144 6.33 -20.65 -3.67
C GLY A 144 5.21 -19.61 -3.51
N PRO A 145 3.94 -20.05 -3.47
CA PRO A 145 2.80 -19.17 -3.28
C PRO A 145 2.74 -18.59 -1.87
N ALA A 146 2.18 -17.40 -1.71
CA ALA A 146 2.01 -16.69 -0.44
C ALA A 146 0.57 -16.83 0.08
N ALA A 147 0.38 -16.82 1.40
CA ALA A 147 -0.95 -16.88 2.01
C ALA A 147 -1.67 -15.51 2.00
N LEU A 148 -0.92 -14.42 1.80
CA LEU A 148 -1.44 -13.07 1.59
C LEU A 148 -0.62 -12.34 0.53
N THR A 149 -1.26 -11.78 -0.47
CA THR A 149 -0.64 -10.93 -1.49
C THR A 149 -1.16 -9.50 -1.39
N VAL A 150 -0.26 -8.53 -1.32
CA VAL A 150 -0.58 -7.10 -1.41
C VAL A 150 0.08 -6.52 -2.65
N ALA A 151 -0.55 -5.51 -3.27
CA ALA A 151 0.03 -4.87 -4.45
C ALA A 151 -0.24 -3.36 -4.51
N ASP A 152 0.83 -2.60 -4.77
CA ASP A 152 0.82 -1.16 -5.06
C ASP A 152 1.56 -0.93 -6.39
N LEU A 153 0.90 -1.22 -7.51
CA LEU A 153 1.52 -1.15 -8.83
C LEU A 153 1.25 0.21 -9.49
N SER A 154 2.21 0.69 -10.26
CA SER A 154 2.08 1.92 -11.06
C SER A 154 2.40 1.63 -12.53
N PHE A 155 1.79 2.40 -13.43
CA PHE A 155 2.00 2.30 -14.88
C PHE A 155 1.63 0.95 -15.52
N ILE A 156 0.86 0.13 -14.81
CA ILE A 156 0.28 -1.13 -15.30
C ILE A 156 -1.15 -1.27 -14.77
N SER A 157 -2.04 -1.77 -15.61
CA SER A 157 -3.41 -2.13 -15.21
C SER A 157 -3.40 -3.42 -14.41
N LEU A 158 -4.17 -3.49 -13.33
CA LEU A 158 -4.35 -4.72 -12.55
C LEU A 158 -4.91 -5.86 -13.39
N THR A 159 -5.70 -5.57 -14.43
CA THR A 159 -6.25 -6.58 -15.34
C THR A 159 -5.17 -7.45 -16.02
N LEU A 160 -3.95 -6.91 -16.17
CA LEU A 160 -2.82 -7.62 -16.78
C LEU A 160 -2.01 -8.48 -15.80
N VAL A 161 -2.24 -8.32 -14.49
CA VAL A 161 -1.45 -8.96 -13.43
C VAL A 161 -2.28 -9.79 -12.46
N LEU A 162 -3.62 -9.78 -12.55
CA LEU A 162 -4.48 -10.59 -11.68
C LEU A 162 -4.16 -12.09 -11.75
N HIS A 163 -3.97 -12.65 -12.94
CA HIS A 163 -3.60 -14.06 -13.10
C HIS A 163 -2.26 -14.43 -12.44
N PRO A 164 -1.13 -13.74 -12.71
CA PRO A 164 0.14 -14.08 -12.06
C PRO A 164 0.10 -13.84 -10.55
N LEU A 165 -0.59 -12.79 -10.07
CA LEU A 165 -0.80 -12.57 -8.64
C LEU A 165 -1.58 -13.72 -8.01
N ALA A 166 -2.70 -14.12 -8.61
CA ALA A 166 -3.50 -15.26 -8.17
C ALA A 166 -2.69 -16.56 -8.16
N ALA A 167 -1.89 -16.82 -9.18
CA ALA A 167 -1.03 -18.00 -9.24
C ALA A 167 -0.02 -18.03 -8.08
N CYS A 168 0.49 -16.86 -7.69
CA CYS A 168 1.42 -16.66 -6.58
C CYS A 168 0.76 -16.55 -5.20
N THR A 169 -0.56 -16.67 -5.10
CA THR A 169 -1.29 -16.72 -3.83
C THR A 169 -1.81 -18.13 -3.58
N GLU A 170 -1.72 -18.69 -2.38
CA GLU A 170 -2.23 -20.04 -2.09
C GLU A 170 -3.76 -20.14 -2.27
N PRO A 171 -4.33 -21.32 -2.60
CA PRO A 171 -5.77 -21.52 -2.54
C PRO A 171 -6.32 -21.16 -1.14
N GLY A 172 -7.40 -20.37 -1.10
CA GLY A 172 -7.94 -19.78 0.13
C GLY A 172 -7.21 -18.53 0.62
N GLY A 173 -6.06 -18.19 0.03
CA GLY A 173 -5.28 -17.01 0.37
C GLY A 173 -5.94 -15.70 -0.08
N ASP A 174 -5.64 -14.64 0.64
CA ASP A 174 -6.19 -13.31 0.40
C ASP A 174 -5.27 -12.47 -0.51
N LEU A 175 -5.88 -11.61 -1.31
CA LEU A 175 -5.23 -10.60 -2.11
C LEU A 175 -5.83 -9.23 -1.74
N VAL A 176 -4.99 -8.26 -1.42
CA VAL A 176 -5.41 -6.87 -1.12
C VAL A 176 -4.68 -5.96 -2.11
N LEU A 177 -5.37 -5.60 -3.19
CA LEU A 177 -4.78 -4.91 -4.34
C LEU A 177 -5.24 -3.46 -4.38
N MET A 178 -4.31 -2.53 -4.58
CA MET A 178 -4.68 -1.13 -4.77
C MET A 178 -5.03 -0.84 -6.23
N VAL A 179 -6.31 -0.55 -6.47
CA VAL A 179 -6.84 -0.06 -7.74
C VAL A 179 -6.56 1.44 -7.86
N LYS A 180 -5.84 1.81 -8.91
CA LYS A 180 -5.50 3.19 -9.25
C LYS A 180 -6.19 3.58 -10.55
N PRO A 181 -7.36 4.26 -10.50
CA PRO A 181 -8.15 4.56 -11.71
C PRO A 181 -7.34 5.16 -12.85
N GLN A 182 -6.35 6.00 -12.56
CA GLN A 182 -5.47 6.63 -13.55
C GLN A 182 -4.66 5.64 -14.41
N PHE A 183 -4.48 4.39 -13.96
CA PHE A 183 -3.81 3.34 -14.74
C PHE A 183 -4.79 2.34 -15.38
N GLU A 184 -6.09 2.49 -15.13
CA GLU A 184 -7.13 1.57 -15.61
C GLU A 184 -7.98 2.18 -16.74
N VAL A 185 -8.24 3.49 -16.72
CA VAL A 185 -9.20 4.15 -17.64
C VAL A 185 -8.70 4.34 -19.08
N GLY A 186 -7.43 4.02 -19.39
CA GLY A 186 -6.83 4.28 -20.70
C GLY A 186 -6.35 5.73 -20.88
N LYS A 187 -5.38 5.94 -21.78
CA LYS A 187 -4.70 7.24 -21.94
C LYS A 187 -5.63 8.34 -22.45
N GLU A 188 -6.62 7.98 -23.25
CA GLU A 188 -7.60 8.87 -23.87
C GLU A 188 -8.58 9.48 -22.87
N ARG A 189 -8.71 8.90 -21.66
CA ARG A 189 -9.62 9.35 -20.60
C ARG A 189 -8.92 10.09 -19.47
N LEU A 190 -7.60 10.23 -19.55
CA LEU A 190 -6.82 11.00 -18.59
C LEU A 190 -6.84 12.49 -18.93
N SER A 191 -7.00 13.32 -17.90
CA SER A 191 -6.76 14.75 -18.03
C SER A 191 -5.28 15.03 -18.33
N ARG A 192 -4.95 16.26 -18.77
CA ARG A 192 -3.55 16.66 -18.99
C ARG A 192 -2.68 16.53 -17.73
N THR A 193 -3.27 16.52 -16.55
CA THR A 193 -2.56 16.36 -15.27
C THR A 193 -2.47 14.89 -14.83
N GLY A 194 -3.05 13.94 -15.57
CA GLY A 194 -3.07 12.52 -15.19
C GLY A 194 -4.01 12.19 -14.02
N VAL A 195 -4.89 13.12 -13.65
CA VAL A 195 -5.84 12.95 -12.54
C VAL A 195 -7.22 12.58 -13.07
N VAL A 196 -7.81 11.53 -12.50
CA VAL A 196 -9.19 11.08 -12.79
C VAL A 196 -10.18 11.77 -11.85
N THR A 197 -10.73 12.89 -12.30
CA THR A 197 -11.69 13.68 -11.53
C THR A 197 -13.13 13.15 -11.64
N SER A 198 -13.48 12.50 -12.74
CA SER A 198 -14.80 11.93 -12.98
C SER A 198 -15.08 10.73 -12.05
N ASP A 199 -16.15 10.82 -11.26
CA ASP A 199 -16.59 9.72 -10.41
C ASP A 199 -17.04 8.50 -11.23
N HIS A 200 -17.70 8.76 -12.37
CA HIS A 200 -18.09 7.71 -13.30
C HIS A 200 -16.88 6.90 -13.81
N GLU A 201 -15.79 7.57 -14.16
CA GLU A 201 -14.57 6.90 -14.64
C GLU A 201 -13.86 6.14 -13.51
N ARG A 202 -13.87 6.66 -12.27
CA ARG A 202 -13.37 5.90 -11.10
C ARG A 202 -14.20 4.65 -10.84
N ARG A 203 -15.53 4.76 -10.86
CA ARG A 203 -16.45 3.62 -10.71
C ARG A 203 -16.20 2.58 -11.79
N ARG A 204 -16.07 3.02 -13.04
CA ARG A 204 -15.78 2.15 -14.19
C ARG A 204 -14.44 1.42 -14.04
N ALA A 205 -13.39 2.11 -13.63
CA ALA A 205 -12.07 1.52 -13.42
C ALA A 205 -12.11 0.40 -12.37
N VAL A 206 -12.75 0.65 -11.22
CA VAL A 206 -12.89 -0.36 -10.16
C VAL A 206 -13.74 -1.54 -10.62
N ALA A 207 -14.87 -1.29 -11.29
CA ALA A 207 -15.70 -2.35 -11.84
C ALA A 207 -14.96 -3.22 -12.87
N GLN A 208 -14.13 -2.61 -13.73
CA GLN A 208 -13.31 -3.33 -14.70
C GLN A 208 -12.30 -4.28 -14.02
N VAL A 209 -11.63 -3.83 -12.96
CA VAL A 209 -10.70 -4.68 -12.20
C VAL A 209 -11.43 -5.77 -11.45
N ALA A 210 -12.58 -5.46 -10.84
CA ALA A 210 -13.42 -6.44 -10.16
C ALA A 210 -13.89 -7.55 -11.13
N GLN A 211 -14.38 -7.17 -12.31
CA GLN A 211 -14.77 -8.13 -13.35
C GLN A 211 -13.60 -9.02 -13.77
N ALA A 212 -12.44 -8.42 -14.04
CA ALA A 212 -11.24 -9.18 -14.40
C ALA A 212 -10.79 -10.15 -13.29
N ALA A 213 -11.03 -9.80 -12.01
CA ALA A 213 -10.72 -10.70 -10.89
C ALA A 213 -11.66 -11.92 -10.89
N VAL A 214 -12.96 -11.71 -11.11
CA VAL A 214 -13.94 -12.80 -11.22
C VAL A 214 -13.64 -13.68 -12.43
N ASP A 215 -13.28 -13.10 -13.57
CA ASP A 215 -12.88 -13.83 -14.77
C ASP A 215 -11.59 -14.64 -14.57
N ALA A 216 -10.71 -14.17 -13.68
CA ALA A 216 -9.53 -14.90 -13.21
C ALA A 216 -9.85 -15.98 -12.15
N GLY A 217 -11.11 -16.17 -11.78
CA GLY A 217 -11.57 -17.16 -10.80
C GLY A 217 -11.34 -16.77 -9.34
N LEU A 218 -11.21 -15.47 -9.07
CA LEU A 218 -11.10 -14.92 -7.72
C LEU A 218 -12.49 -14.58 -7.17
N GLU A 219 -12.63 -14.65 -5.86
CA GLU A 219 -13.84 -14.27 -5.13
C GLU A 219 -13.71 -12.83 -4.63
N LEU A 220 -14.68 -11.97 -4.94
CA LEU A 220 -14.73 -10.59 -4.46
C LEU A 220 -15.18 -10.55 -2.99
N CYS A 221 -14.33 -10.06 -2.09
CA CYS A 221 -14.62 -10.05 -0.65
C CYS A 221 -14.93 -8.64 -0.12
N GLY A 222 -14.22 -7.62 -0.59
CA GLY A 222 -14.38 -6.26 -0.09
C GLY A 222 -13.78 -5.17 -0.97
N LEU A 223 -14.29 -3.95 -0.77
CA LEU A 223 -13.84 -2.76 -1.47
C LEU A 223 -13.86 -1.59 -0.50
N ALA A 224 -12.78 -0.80 -0.47
CA ALA A 224 -12.66 0.37 0.40
C ALA A 224 -11.86 1.48 -0.30
N PRO A 225 -12.15 2.77 -0.07
CA PRO A 225 -11.28 3.85 -0.53
C PRO A 225 -9.95 3.84 0.25
N SER A 226 -8.85 4.19 -0.42
CA SER A 226 -7.58 4.45 0.27
C SER A 226 -7.74 5.64 1.22
N PRO A 227 -7.23 5.57 2.46
CA PRO A 227 -7.35 6.66 3.44
C PRO A 227 -6.57 7.91 3.03
N LEU A 228 -5.60 7.76 2.12
CA LEU A 228 -4.79 8.84 1.57
C LEU A 228 -4.88 8.85 0.05
N PRO A 229 -4.99 10.03 -0.59
CA PRO A 229 -4.92 10.11 -2.04
C PRO A 229 -3.51 9.77 -2.55
N GLY A 230 -3.42 9.44 -3.84
CA GLY A 230 -2.18 9.31 -4.61
C GLY A 230 -1.34 10.59 -4.60
N GLN A 231 -0.11 10.52 -5.11
CA GLN A 231 0.83 11.66 -5.09
C GLN A 231 0.26 12.91 -5.79
N ASP A 232 -0.45 12.72 -6.90
CA ASP A 232 -1.07 13.80 -7.69
C ASP A 232 -2.53 14.11 -7.30
N GLY A 233 -3.01 13.57 -6.18
CA GLY A 233 -4.38 13.77 -5.72
C GLY A 233 -5.41 12.78 -6.29
N ASN A 234 -4.98 11.76 -7.02
CA ASN A 234 -5.88 10.68 -7.48
C ASN A 234 -6.51 9.95 -6.28
N VAL A 235 -7.82 9.71 -6.36
CA VAL A 235 -8.53 8.84 -5.43
C VAL A 235 -8.28 7.39 -5.84
N GLU A 236 -7.82 6.58 -4.89
CA GLU A 236 -7.43 5.19 -5.09
C GLU A 236 -8.26 4.29 -4.18
N TYR A 237 -8.38 3.01 -4.52
CA TYR A 237 -9.25 2.05 -3.84
C TYR A 237 -8.49 0.77 -3.53
N PHE A 238 -8.82 0.09 -2.45
CA PHE A 238 -8.35 -1.27 -2.19
C PHE A 238 -9.46 -2.27 -2.49
N LEU A 239 -9.11 -3.26 -3.30
CA LEU A 239 -9.92 -4.42 -3.59
C LEU A 239 -9.37 -5.61 -2.79
N TRP A 240 -10.20 -6.15 -1.88
CA TRP A 240 -9.94 -7.41 -1.22
C TRP A 240 -10.64 -8.53 -1.97
N ILE A 241 -9.84 -9.49 -2.39
CA ILE A 241 -10.22 -10.67 -3.18
C ILE A 241 -9.60 -11.91 -2.56
N ARG A 242 -10.21 -13.07 -2.77
CA ARG A 242 -9.70 -14.35 -2.28
C ARG A 242 -9.51 -15.32 -3.42
N ARG A 243 -8.40 -16.06 -3.40
CA ARG A 243 -8.22 -17.19 -4.31
C ARG A 243 -9.13 -18.33 -3.84
N ARG A 244 -10.04 -18.80 -4.70
CA ARG A 244 -10.95 -19.90 -4.36
C ARG A 244 -10.16 -21.18 -4.04
N MET A 245 -10.66 -21.97 -3.09
CA MET A 245 -10.12 -23.30 -2.77
C MET A 245 -10.35 -24.32 -3.90
N GLN A 246 -11.37 -24.09 -4.73
CA GLN A 246 -11.74 -24.91 -5.87
C GLN A 246 -11.90 -24.03 -7.12
N VAL A 247 -11.66 -24.61 -8.31
CA VAL A 247 -11.56 -23.87 -9.59
C VAL A 247 -12.93 -23.69 -10.26
N ASP A 248 -14.03 -24.10 -9.62
CA ASP A 248 -15.36 -23.94 -10.20
C ASP A 248 -15.73 -22.46 -10.28
N LEU A 249 -15.75 -21.97 -11.52
CA LEU A 249 -16.13 -20.61 -11.83
C LEU A 249 -17.66 -20.47 -11.71
N PRO A 250 -18.16 -19.37 -11.13
CA PRO A 250 -19.60 -19.11 -11.07
C PRO A 250 -20.14 -18.85 -12.48
N LYS A 251 -21.45 -19.05 -12.67
CA LYS A 251 -22.13 -18.77 -13.95
C LYS A 251 -21.98 -17.30 -14.29
N ILE A 252 -22.01 -16.96 -15.59
CA ILE A 252 -21.80 -15.57 -16.05
C ILE A 252 -22.76 -14.58 -15.36
N GLU A 253 -24.03 -14.93 -15.23
CA GLU A 253 -25.06 -14.10 -14.58
C GLU A 253 -24.74 -13.81 -13.11
N GLU A 254 -24.20 -14.80 -12.38
CA GLU A 254 -23.79 -14.66 -10.97
C GLU A 254 -22.59 -13.71 -10.82
N ARG A 255 -21.72 -13.63 -11.84
CA ARG A 255 -20.55 -12.73 -11.83
C ARG A 255 -20.95 -11.26 -11.87
N ASP A 256 -21.91 -10.93 -12.74
CA ASP A 256 -22.37 -9.56 -12.91
C ASP A 256 -23.05 -9.06 -11.61
N GLU A 257 -23.80 -9.94 -10.94
CA GLU A 257 -24.42 -9.66 -9.63
C GLU A 257 -23.37 -9.48 -8.52
N GLU A 258 -22.35 -10.33 -8.45
CA GLU A 258 -21.24 -10.19 -7.49
C GLU A 258 -20.51 -8.84 -7.64
N VAL A 259 -20.22 -8.44 -8.88
CA VAL A 259 -19.59 -7.15 -9.17
C VAL A 259 -20.51 -5.99 -8.80
N ALA A 260 -21.80 -6.05 -9.15
CA ALA A 260 -22.76 -5.02 -8.79
C ALA A 260 -22.85 -4.83 -7.26
N ALA A 261 -22.98 -5.92 -6.51
CA ALA A 261 -23.07 -5.91 -5.05
C ALA A 261 -21.80 -5.37 -4.38
N LEU A 262 -20.61 -5.65 -4.93
CA LEU A 262 -19.36 -5.06 -4.45
C LEU A 262 -19.35 -3.54 -4.65
N MET A 263 -19.76 -3.07 -5.82
CA MET A 263 -19.72 -1.65 -6.19
C MET A 263 -20.66 -0.79 -5.34
N GLU A 264 -21.82 -1.33 -4.92
CA GLU A 264 -22.78 -0.64 -4.05
C GLU A 264 -22.22 -0.28 -2.66
N ARG A 265 -21.15 -0.95 -2.22
CA ARG A 265 -20.49 -0.64 -0.93
C ARG A 265 -19.87 0.74 -0.87
N ILE A 266 -19.50 1.31 -2.02
CA ILE A 266 -18.95 2.67 -2.14
C ILE A 266 -19.90 3.58 -2.88
N TRP A 267 -20.51 3.10 -3.97
CA TRP A 267 -21.40 3.89 -4.81
C TRP A 267 -22.83 3.38 -4.67
N THR A 268 -23.57 3.90 -3.69
CA THR A 268 -25.01 3.65 -3.59
C THR A 268 -25.72 4.23 -4.81
N THR A 269 -26.45 3.39 -5.53
CA THR A 269 -27.30 3.81 -6.63
C THR A 269 -28.42 4.70 -6.07
N HIS A 270 -28.54 5.94 -6.55
CA HIS A 270 -29.72 6.79 -6.37
C HIS A 270 -30.46 6.89 -7.70
#